data_AF-A0A317KCK4-F1
#
_entry.id   AF-A0A317KCK4-F1
#
_cell.length_a   1.000
_cell.length_b   1.000
_cell.length_c   1.000
_cell.angle_alpha   90.00
_cell.angle_beta   90.00
_cell.angle_gamma   90.00
#
_symmetry.space_group_name_H-M   'P 1'
#
loop_
_entity.id
_entity.type
_entity.pdbx_description
1 polymer ?
#
loop_
_entity_poly.entity_id
_entity_poly.type
_entity_poly.pdbx_seq_one_letter_code
_entity_poly.pdbx_strand_id
1 'polypeptide(L)'
;MGAVAAGARSRGGLVIAVRPDDGTDPGPADVSASVVTNMGQARNAILVWSADAVIAVGGSWGTLSEVALAMRRGRIPVAALDGWRILDRTGDAVPGLYPVGTPEEAVRVALRLPA
;
A
#
# COMPACT_ATOMS: atom_id res chain seq x y z
N MET A 1 4.34 2.70 8.54
CA MET A 1 5.31 1.82 7.86
C MET A 1 6.24 1.09 8.82
N GLY A 2 6.89 1.74 9.80
CA GLY A 2 7.78 1.03 10.76
C GLY A 2 7.15 -0.20 11.44
N ALA A 3 5.90 -0.09 11.92
CA ALA A 3 5.19 -1.23 12.51
C ALA A 3 4.94 -2.40 11.52
N VAL A 4 4.72 -2.09 10.24
CA VAL A 4 4.54 -3.10 9.18
C VAL A 4 5.85 -3.85 8.94
N ALA A 5 6.96 -3.11 8.86
CA ALA A 5 8.29 -3.69 8.69
C ALA A 5 8.65 -4.60 9.86
N ALA A 6 8.54 -4.10 11.09
CA ALA A 6 8.80 -4.89 12.30
C ALA A 6 7.92 -6.15 12.39
N GLY A 7 6.61 -6.02 12.11
CA GLY A 7 5.68 -7.14 12.10
C GLY A 7 6.07 -8.22 11.09
N ALA A 8 6.35 -7.83 9.83
CA ALA A 8 6.78 -8.76 8.79
C ALA A 8 8.13 -9.42 9.13
N ARG A 9 9.12 -8.65 9.59
CA ARG A 9 10.43 -9.17 9.99
C ARG A 9 10.38 -10.13 11.18
N SER A 10 9.50 -9.88 12.15
CA SER A 10 9.30 -10.79 13.30
C SER A 10 8.86 -12.20 12.90
N ARG A 11 8.36 -12.37 11.67
CA ARG A 11 7.93 -13.64 11.08
C ARG A 11 8.86 -14.10 9.95
N GLY A 12 10.05 -13.49 9.81
CA GLY A 12 11.03 -13.83 8.77
C GLY A 12 10.67 -13.33 7.37
N GLY A 13 9.68 -12.43 7.23
CA GLY A 13 9.27 -11.90 5.94
C GLY A 13 10.33 -10.99 5.29
N LEU A 14 10.35 -10.96 3.95
CA LEU A 14 11.15 -10.01 3.18
C LEU A 14 10.46 -8.63 3.19
N VAL A 15 11.20 -7.59 3.56
CA VAL A 15 10.67 -6.21 3.60
C VAL A 15 11.54 -5.31 2.74
N ILE A 16 10.96 -4.70 1.71
CA ILE A 16 11.67 -3.77 0.81
C ILE A 16 11.15 -2.35 1.04
N ALA A 17 12.04 -1.44 1.43
CA ALA A 17 11.71 -0.02 1.55
C ALA A 17 12.01 0.71 0.23
N VAL A 18 10.98 1.11 -0.50
CA VAL A 18 11.14 2.05 -1.63
C VAL A 18 11.14 3.46 -1.05
N ARG A 19 12.26 4.18 -1.04
CA ARG A 19 12.47 5.45 -0.30
C ARG A 19 12.33 6.67 -1.22
N PRO A 20 11.77 7.81 -0.73
CA PRO A 20 11.48 8.97 -1.58
C PRO A 20 12.67 9.94 -1.69
N ASP A 21 13.65 9.79 -0.79
CA ASP A 21 14.82 10.63 -0.60
C ASP A 21 16.04 10.12 -1.38
N ASP A 22 17.20 10.76 -1.17
CA ASP A 22 18.49 10.50 -1.81
C ASP A 22 19.38 9.50 -1.05
N GLY A 23 18.89 8.90 0.02
CA GLY A 23 19.61 7.90 0.82
C GLY A 23 20.51 8.49 1.91
N THR A 24 20.50 9.81 2.11
CA THR A 24 21.29 10.46 3.18
C THR A 24 20.75 10.15 4.58
N ASP A 25 19.45 9.94 4.72
CA ASP A 25 18.83 9.42 5.94
C ASP A 25 19.19 7.93 6.13
N PRO A 26 19.49 7.43 7.34
CA PRO A 26 19.70 6.01 7.59
C PRO A 26 18.54 5.11 7.11
N GLY A 27 17.33 5.65 6.99
CA GLY A 27 16.16 4.95 6.51
C GLY A 27 15.45 4.15 7.61
N PRO A 28 14.38 3.43 7.25
CA PRO A 28 13.61 2.67 8.22
C PRO A 28 14.42 1.48 8.77
N ALA A 29 14.35 1.29 10.09
CA ALA A 29 14.79 0.05 10.74
C ALA A 29 13.93 -1.14 10.26
N ASP A 30 14.44 -2.36 10.48
CA ASP A 30 13.72 -3.61 10.19
C ASP A 30 13.34 -3.82 8.71
N VAL A 31 14.19 -3.39 7.78
CA VAL A 31 14.01 -3.68 6.34
C VAL A 31 15.11 -4.59 5.81
N SER A 32 14.77 -5.43 4.83
CA SER A 32 15.70 -6.40 4.22
C SER A 32 16.58 -5.74 3.17
N ALA A 33 16.02 -4.78 2.43
CA ALA A 33 16.75 -3.92 1.51
C ALA A 33 16.01 -2.58 1.32
N SER A 34 16.75 -1.59 0.84
CA SER A 34 16.22 -0.28 0.47
C SER A 34 16.46 0.00 -1.01
N VAL A 35 15.44 0.55 -1.67
CA VAL A 35 15.52 1.12 -3.02
C VAL A 35 15.34 2.62 -2.88
N VAL A 36 16.44 3.36 -2.99
CA VAL A 36 16.46 4.83 -2.93
C VAL A 36 16.11 5.39 -4.30
N THR A 37 15.08 6.25 -4.39
CA THR A 37 14.60 6.75 -5.69
C THR A 37 14.84 8.24 -5.93
N ASN A 38 14.96 9.05 -4.87
CA ASN A 38 14.97 10.51 -4.93
C ASN A 38 13.81 11.12 -5.75
N MET A 39 12.65 10.43 -5.77
CA MET A 39 11.48 10.82 -6.57
C MET A 39 10.40 11.52 -5.75
N GLY A 40 10.60 11.77 -4.45
CA GLY A 40 9.54 12.25 -3.57
C GLY A 40 8.33 11.32 -3.62
N GLN A 41 7.12 11.88 -3.79
CA GLN A 41 5.88 11.09 -3.87
C GLN A 41 5.72 10.32 -5.18
N ALA A 42 6.47 10.64 -6.24
CA ALA A 42 6.36 9.91 -7.51
C ALA A 42 6.82 8.45 -7.38
N ARG A 43 7.59 8.11 -6.33
CA ARG A 43 7.93 6.72 -6.01
C ARG A 43 6.71 5.82 -5.80
N ASN A 44 5.54 6.39 -5.47
CA ASN A 44 4.34 5.61 -5.14
C ASN A 44 3.88 4.77 -6.35
N ALA A 45 4.21 5.21 -7.57
CA ALA A 45 4.00 4.41 -8.77
C ALA A 45 4.84 3.11 -8.75
N ILE A 46 6.09 3.16 -8.28
CA ILE A 46 6.95 1.97 -8.17
C ILE A 46 6.34 0.98 -7.17
N LEU A 47 5.87 1.45 -6.02
CA LEU A 47 5.18 0.62 -5.03
C LEU A 47 3.98 -0.11 -5.66
N VAL A 48 3.09 0.67 -6.29
CA VAL A 48 1.86 0.13 -6.86
C VAL A 48 2.11 -0.81 -8.03
N TRP A 49 3.09 -0.53 -8.91
CA TRP A 49 3.38 -1.38 -10.07
C TRP A 49 4.19 -2.64 -9.72
N SER A 50 4.85 -2.66 -8.58
CA SER A 50 5.61 -3.83 -8.10
C SER A 50 4.79 -4.79 -7.24
N ALA A 51 3.57 -4.39 -6.82
CA ALA A 51 2.75 -5.18 -5.91
C ALA A 51 1.79 -6.14 -6.63
N ASP A 52 1.50 -7.31 -6.05
CA ASP A 52 0.43 -8.19 -6.53
C ASP A 52 -0.93 -7.84 -5.92
N ALA A 53 -0.93 -7.14 -4.78
CA ALA A 53 -2.09 -6.60 -4.10
C ALA A 53 -1.68 -5.40 -3.23
N VAL A 54 -2.64 -4.53 -2.90
CA VAL A 54 -2.41 -3.35 -2.04
C VAL A 54 -3.33 -3.42 -0.81
N ILE A 55 -2.75 -3.26 0.38
CA ILE A 55 -3.49 -3.02 1.61
C ILE A 55 -3.18 -1.59 2.06
N ALA A 56 -4.15 -0.69 1.88
CA ALA A 56 -4.10 0.67 2.35
C ALA A 56 -4.55 0.72 3.81
N VAL A 57 -3.66 1.14 4.71
CA VAL A 57 -3.95 1.25 6.15
C VAL A 57 -4.03 2.73 6.54
N GLY A 58 -5.15 3.13 7.15
CA GLY A 58 -5.38 4.52 7.56
C GLY A 58 -5.82 5.44 6.42
N GLY A 59 -5.94 6.74 6.73
CA GLY A 59 -6.60 7.75 5.88
C GLY A 59 -5.75 8.98 5.52
N SER A 60 -4.45 8.83 5.30
CA SER A 60 -3.61 9.99 4.90
C SER A 60 -3.76 10.33 3.40
N TRP A 61 -3.39 11.56 3.00
CA TRP A 61 -3.34 11.96 1.59
C TRP A 61 -2.34 11.14 0.77
N GLY A 62 -1.19 10.78 1.36
CA GLY A 62 -0.22 9.90 0.72
C GLY A 62 -0.82 8.53 0.43
N THR A 63 -1.51 7.96 1.42
CA THR A 63 -2.25 6.69 1.27
C THR A 63 -3.32 6.78 0.18
N LEU A 64 -4.06 7.90 0.10
CA LEU A 64 -5.06 8.10 -0.96
C LEU A 64 -4.42 8.10 -2.35
N SER A 65 -3.23 8.69 -2.49
CA SER A 65 -2.52 8.72 -3.78
C SER A 65 -2.11 7.32 -4.26
N GLU A 66 -1.68 6.45 -3.35
CA GLU A 66 -1.37 5.05 -3.63
C GLU A 66 -2.63 4.26 -4.01
N VAL A 67 -3.75 4.49 -3.31
CA VAL A 67 -5.06 3.90 -3.66
C VAL A 67 -5.47 4.32 -5.07
N ALA A 68 -5.40 5.62 -5.40
CA ALA A 68 -5.77 6.10 -6.74
C ALA A 68 -4.90 5.47 -7.85
N LEU A 69 -3.60 5.34 -7.61
CA LEU A 69 -2.68 4.65 -8.53
C LEU A 69 -3.02 3.16 -8.69
N ALA A 70 -3.34 2.47 -7.59
CA ALA A 70 -3.69 1.06 -7.61
C ALA A 70 -5.01 0.80 -8.36
N MET A 71 -6.01 1.66 -8.12
CA MET A 71 -7.27 1.64 -8.85
C MET A 71 -7.07 1.90 -10.36
N ARG A 72 -6.18 2.82 -10.73
CA ARG A 72 -5.81 3.07 -12.14
C ARG A 72 -5.08 1.90 -12.79
N ARG A 73 -4.27 1.14 -12.02
CA ARG A 73 -3.63 -0.09 -12.51
C ARG A 73 -4.67 -1.17 -12.84
N GLY A 74 -5.75 -1.27 -12.07
CA GLY A 74 -6.97 -2.02 -12.39
C GLY A 74 -6.85 -3.55 -12.44
N ARG A 75 -5.69 -4.13 -12.13
CA ARG A 75 -5.42 -5.58 -12.22
C ARG A 75 -5.06 -6.26 -10.91
N ILE A 76 -5.14 -5.54 -9.78
CA ILE A 76 -4.75 -6.06 -8.47
C ILE A 76 -5.83 -5.78 -7.42
N PRO A 77 -6.00 -6.65 -6.41
CA PRO A 77 -6.89 -6.37 -5.29
C PRO A 77 -6.40 -5.18 -4.46
N VAL A 78 -7.33 -4.32 -4.02
CA VAL A 78 -7.03 -3.17 -3.15
C VAL A 78 -7.95 -3.20 -1.92
N ALA A 79 -7.39 -3.46 -0.73
CA ALA A 79 -8.11 -3.41 0.54
C ALA A 79 -7.87 -2.09 1.26
N ALA A 80 -8.89 -1.52 1.90
CA ALA A 80 -8.78 -0.35 2.77
C ALA A 80 -9.14 -0.73 4.21
N LEU A 81 -8.13 -0.82 5.08
CA LEU A 81 -8.25 -1.10 6.50
C LEU A 81 -8.21 0.21 7.29
N ASP A 82 -9.29 0.51 8.03
CA ASP A 82 -9.45 1.76 8.81
C ASP A 82 -9.10 3.02 8.00
N GLY A 83 -9.43 2.99 6.70
CA GLY A 83 -8.97 3.96 5.73
C GLY A 83 -10.08 4.58 4.89
N TRP A 84 -9.70 5.01 3.70
CA TRP A 84 -10.58 5.74 2.80
C TRP A 84 -11.78 4.92 2.32
N ARG A 85 -12.95 5.58 2.27
CA ARG A 85 -14.09 5.18 1.45
C ARG A 85 -14.23 6.21 0.34
N ILE A 86 -14.18 5.75 -0.91
CA ILE A 86 -14.29 6.64 -2.08
C ILE A 86 -15.71 6.52 -2.61
N LEU A 87 -16.43 7.63 -2.59
CA LEU A 87 -17.75 7.76 -3.15
C LEU A 87 -17.68 8.56 -4.45
N ASP A 88 -18.53 8.24 -5.41
CA ASP A 88 -18.70 9.03 -6.61
C ASP A 88 -19.59 10.27 -6.36
N ARG A 89 -19.94 10.99 -7.43
CA ARG A 89 -20.77 12.19 -7.34
C ARG A 89 -22.22 11.92 -6.90
N THR A 90 -22.70 10.68 -6.99
CA THR A 90 -24.05 10.29 -6.55
C THR A 90 -24.06 9.75 -5.13
N GLY A 91 -22.88 9.60 -4.51
CA GLY A 91 -22.73 9.06 -3.17
C GLY A 91 -22.53 7.54 -3.14
N ASP A 92 -22.41 6.91 -4.31
CA ASP A 92 -22.23 5.46 -4.43
C ASP A 92 -20.75 5.11 -4.29
N ALA A 93 -20.46 3.94 -3.72
CA ALA A 93 -19.08 3.49 -3.56
C ALA A 93 -18.42 3.24 -4.94
N VAL A 94 -17.24 3.83 -5.15
CA VAL A 94 -16.45 3.56 -6.36
C VAL A 94 -15.96 2.10 -6.33
N PRO A 95 -16.26 1.29 -7.37
CA PRO A 95 -15.92 -0.13 -7.38
C PRO A 95 -14.42 -0.41 -7.29
N GLY A 96 -14.08 -1.57 -6.73
CA GLY A 96 -12.74 -2.17 -6.74
C GLY A 96 -11.82 -1.80 -5.56
N LEU A 97 -12.19 -0.80 -4.76
CA LEU A 97 -11.64 -0.62 -3.42
C LEU A 97 -12.51 -1.39 -2.43
N TYR A 98 -11.93 -2.30 -1.64
CA TYR A 98 -12.65 -3.12 -0.67
C TYR A 98 -12.42 -2.60 0.76
N PRO A 99 -13.38 -1.88 1.36
CA PRO A 99 -13.30 -1.51 2.78
C PRO A 99 -13.37 -2.76 3.65
N VAL A 100 -12.50 -2.85 4.64
CA VAL A 100 -12.40 -3.98 5.58
C VAL A 100 -12.23 -3.47 7.00
N GLY A 101 -12.73 -4.23 7.99
CA GLY A 101 -12.70 -3.86 9.41
C GLY A 101 -11.60 -4.58 10.20
N THR A 102 -10.91 -5.55 9.61
CA THR A 102 -9.87 -6.33 10.30
C THR A 102 -8.66 -6.62 9.41
N PRO A 103 -7.45 -6.80 9.99
CA PRO A 103 -6.28 -7.26 9.26
C PRO A 103 -6.51 -8.57 8.50
N GLU A 104 -7.26 -9.52 9.07
CA GLU A 104 -7.55 -10.81 8.46
C GLU A 104 -8.43 -10.66 7.21
N GLU A 105 -9.40 -9.75 7.22
CA GLU A 105 -10.18 -9.39 6.03
C GLU A 105 -9.32 -8.76 4.95
N ALA A 106 -8.40 -7.85 5.34
CA ALA A 106 -7.48 -7.22 4.40
C ALA A 106 -6.62 -8.25 3.67
N VAL A 107 -6.08 -9.23 4.41
CA VAL A 107 -5.29 -10.33 3.85
C VAL A 107 -6.15 -11.23 2.95
N ARG A 108 -7.38 -11.55 3.34
CA ARG A 108 -8.31 -12.33 2.49
C ARG A 108 -8.59 -11.63 1.16
N VAL A 109 -8.72 -10.30 1.15
CA VAL A 109 -8.86 -9.53 -0.09
C VAL A 109 -7.57 -9.60 -0.92
N ALA A 110 -6.41 -9.40 -0.29
CA ALA A 110 -5.12 -9.40 -0.97
C ALA A 110 -4.76 -10.74 -1.63
N LEU A 111 -5.24 -11.85 -1.07
CA LEU A 111 -5.03 -13.20 -1.60
C LEU A 111 -6.05 -13.62 -2.67
N ARG A 112 -7.00 -12.75 -3.05
CA ARG A 112 -7.89 -13.05 -4.18
C ARG A 112 -7.06 -13.12 -5.45
N LEU A 113 -7.25 -14.19 -6.23
CA LEU A 113 -6.63 -14.30 -7.55
C LEU A 113 -7.11 -13.12 -8.40
N PRO A 114 -6.20 -12.44 -9.15
CA PRO A 114 -6.62 -11.49 -10.16
C PRO A 114 -7.53 -12.21 -11.16
N ALA A 115 -8.63 -11.55 -11.54
CA ALA A 115 -9.47 -12.02 -12.64
C ALA A 115 -8.73 -11.91 -13.98
#